data_AF-A0A2E4HBD8-F1
#
_entry.id   AF-A0A2E4HBD8-F1
#
_cell.length_a   1.000
_cell.length_b   1.000
_cell.length_c   1.000
_cell.angle_alpha   90.00
_cell.angle_beta   90.00
_cell.angle_gamma   90.00
#
_symmetry.space_group_name_H-M   'P 1'
#
loop_
_entity.id
_entity.type
_entity.pdbx_description
1 polymer ?
#
loop_
_entity_poly.entity_id
_entity_poly.type
_entity_poly.pdbx_seq_one_letter_code
_entity_poly.pdbx_strand_id
1 'polypeptide(L)'
;MWCYYRDVTLYGLMGCMLPALSTYGLYDSWNAWLLQCIIMFGLFGTALGILGYSYFQKQQYYVYYNLGFTRKRLWLISWRTNLIISVLFLLIVRFFGS
;
A
#
# COMPACT_ATOMS: atom_id res chain seq x y z
N MET A 1 -16.18 0.03 -6.53
CA MET A 1 -15.10 -0.82 -5.99
C MET A 1 -13.73 -0.20 -6.19
N TRP A 2 -13.44 0.37 -7.36
CA TRP A 2 -12.17 1.07 -7.63
C TRP A 2 -11.81 2.13 -6.57
N CYS A 3 -12.79 2.92 -6.10
CA CYS A 3 -12.55 3.92 -5.05
C CYS A 3 -12.00 3.29 -3.76
N TYR A 4 -12.52 2.12 -3.34
CA TYR A 4 -12.00 1.40 -2.17
C TYR A 4 -10.54 1.01 -2.37
N TYR A 5 -10.21 0.39 -3.50
CA TYR A 5 -8.85 -0.05 -3.79
C TYR A 5 -7.88 1.13 -3.83
N ARG A 6 -8.23 2.18 -4.58
CA ARG A 6 -7.47 3.41 -4.66
C ARG A 6 -7.23 4.02 -3.29
N ASP A 7 -8.27 4.19 -2.49
CA ASP A 7 -8.17 4.87 -1.20
C ASP A 7 -7.33 4.06 -0.20
N VAL A 8 -7.52 2.72 -0.14
CA VAL A 8 -6.67 1.84 0.67
C VAL A 8 -5.21 1.89 0.23
N THR A 9 -4.94 1.87 -1.07
CA THR A 9 -3.58 2.01 -1.62
C THR A 9 -2.96 3.35 -1.25
N LEU A 10 -3.72 4.45 -1.34
CA LEU A 10 -3.25 5.80 -0.98
C LEU A 10 -2.96 5.93 0.52
N TYR A 11 -3.87 5.45 1.39
CA TYR A 11 -3.61 5.42 2.83
C TYR A 11 -2.40 4.55 3.18
N GLY A 12 -2.21 3.43 2.47
CA GLY A 12 -1.04 2.58 2.62
C GLY A 12 0.25 3.28 2.21
N LEU A 13 0.25 3.99 1.08
CA LEU A 13 1.39 4.77 0.60
C LEU A 13 1.75 5.86 1.60
N MET A 14 0.77 6.64 2.07
CA MET A 14 0.97 7.68 3.08
C MET A 14 1.54 7.10 4.38
N GLY A 15 0.97 5.99 4.85
CA GLY A 15 1.42 5.30 6.06
C GLY A 15 2.85 4.77 5.95
N CYS A 16 3.26 4.29 4.77
CA CYS A 16 4.62 3.80 4.52
C CYS A 16 5.63 4.91 4.19
N MET A 17 5.19 6.07 3.70
CA MET A 17 6.08 7.20 3.39
C MET A 17 6.74 7.80 4.64
N LEU A 18 6.01 7.89 5.76
CA LEU A 18 6.56 8.43 7.01
C LEU A 18 7.79 7.65 7.53
N PRO A 19 7.72 6.31 7.73
CA PRO A 19 8.89 5.54 8.14
C PRO A 19 9.97 5.53 7.05
N ALA A 20 9.60 5.48 5.77
CA ALA A 20 10.56 5.56 4.66
C ALA A 20 11.41 6.84 4.70
N LEU A 21 10.81 8.01 4.90
CA LEU A 21 11.55 9.28 5.01
C LEU A 21 12.47 9.29 6.24
N SER A 22 12.04 8.70 7.35
CA SER A 22 12.85 8.64 8.57
C SER A 22 14.11 7.79 8.43
N THR A 23 14.13 6.81 7.52
CA THR A 23 15.27 5.91 7.32
C THR A 23 16.22 6.34 6.21
N TYR A 24 15.98 7.48 5.54
CA TYR A 24 16.81 7.93 4.42
C TYR A 24 18.30 8.01 4.74
N GLY A 25 18.66 8.52 5.93
CA GLY A 25 20.05 8.65 6.36
C GLY A 25 20.76 7.34 6.74
N LEU A 26 20.07 6.20 6.69
CA LEU A 26 20.63 4.88 7.03
C LEU A 26 21.14 4.11 5.80
N TYR A 27 20.94 4.63 4.59
CA TYR A 27 21.29 3.95 3.34
C TYR A 27 22.34 4.71 2.56
N ASP A 28 23.39 4.00 2.13
CA ASP A 28 24.50 4.58 1.36
C ASP A 28 24.13 4.93 -0.09
N SER A 29 22.95 4.52 -0.57
CA SER A 29 22.54 4.68 -1.97
C SER A 29 21.04 4.94 -2.11
N TRP A 30 20.70 5.85 -3.03
CA TRP A 30 19.31 6.19 -3.37
C TRP A 30 18.48 4.96 -3.77
N ASN A 31 19.05 4.07 -4.58
CA ASN A 31 18.36 2.84 -5.02
C ASN A 31 18.09 1.88 -3.86
N ALA A 32 19.01 1.77 -2.89
CA ALA A 32 18.83 0.90 -1.72
C ALA A 32 17.69 1.41 -0.83
N TRP A 33 17.61 2.73 -0.64
CA TRP A 33 16.51 3.37 0.08
C TRP A 33 15.16 3.15 -0.63
N LEU A 34 15.09 3.38 -1.95
CA LEU A 34 13.86 3.14 -2.72
C LEU A 34 13.39 1.68 -2.66
N LEU A 35 14.31 0.72 -2.74
CA LEU A 35 13.97 -0.71 -2.60
C LEU A 35 13.35 -1.00 -1.23
N GLN A 36 13.92 -0.45 -0.15
CA GLN A 36 13.34 -0.60 1.19
C GLN A 36 11.92 -0.02 1.26
N CYS A 37 11.69 1.16 0.68
CA CYS A 37 10.36 1.79 0.63
C CYS A 37 9.34 0.90 -0.06
N ILE A 38 9.70 0.31 -1.21
CA ILE A 38 8.81 -0.55 -1.99
C ILE A 38 8.50 -1.85 -1.25
N ILE A 39 9.50 -2.44 -0.57
CA ILE A 39 9.32 -3.65 0.25
C ILE A 39 8.40 -3.36 1.43
N MET A 40 8.62 -2.26 2.15
CA MET A 40 7.77 -1.83 3.27
C MET A 40 6.32 -1.61 2.80
N PHE A 41 6.14 -0.96 1.65
CA PHE A 41 4.82 -0.77 1.07
C PHE A 41 4.14 -2.09 0.68
N GLY A 42 4.86 -3.02 0.07
CA GLY A 42 4.32 -4.32 -0.31
C GLY A 42 3.89 -5.17 0.89
N LEU A 43 4.69 -5.18 1.96
CA LEU A 43 4.44 -5.98 3.16
C LEU A 43 3.40 -5.33 4.10
N PHE A 44 3.59 -4.06 4.42
CA PHE A 44 2.82 -3.35 5.45
C PHE A 44 1.80 -2.35 4.90
N GLY A 45 1.98 -1.86 3.67
CA GLY A 45 1.15 -0.80 3.09
C GLY A 45 -0.33 -1.18 3.02
N THR A 46 -0.66 -2.43 2.75
CA THR A 46 -2.07 -2.87 2.74
C THR A 46 -2.67 -2.89 4.15
N ALA A 47 -1.92 -3.32 5.17
CA ALA A 47 -2.40 -3.33 6.54
C ALA A 47 -2.65 -1.89 7.03
N LEU A 48 -1.69 -1.00 6.81
CA LEU A 48 -1.82 0.43 7.13
C LEU A 48 -2.95 1.09 6.35
N GLY A 49 -3.10 0.75 5.07
CA GLY A 49 -4.17 1.25 4.21
C GLY A 49 -5.56 0.83 4.68
N ILE A 50 -5.73 -0.42 5.12
CA ILE A 50 -6.99 -0.91 5.68
C ILE A 50 -7.29 -0.23 7.02
N LEU A 51 -6.28 -0.03 7.87
CA LEU A 51 -6.43 0.70 9.13
C LEU A 51 -6.86 2.15 8.89
N GLY A 52 -6.16 2.87 8.00
CA GLY A 52 -6.50 4.24 7.63
C GLY A 52 -7.91 4.34 7.05
N TYR A 53 -8.27 3.46 6.12
CA TYR A 53 -9.60 3.41 5.55
C TYR A 53 -10.67 3.09 6.61
N SER A 54 -10.41 2.17 7.53
CA SER A 54 -11.33 1.83 8.62
C SER A 54 -11.49 2.95 9.64
N TYR A 55 -10.49 3.81 9.79
CA TYR A 55 -10.55 4.96 10.69
C TYR A 55 -11.31 6.12 10.06
N PHE A 56 -10.92 6.54 8.84
CA PHE A 56 -11.48 7.74 8.19
C PHE A 56 -12.77 7.48 7.41
N GLN A 57 -12.93 6.29 6.81
CA GLN A 57 -14.04 5.99 5.89
C GLN A 57 -14.87 4.78 6.34
N LYS A 58 -15.03 4.59 7.67
CA LYS A 58 -15.80 3.46 8.23
C LYS A 58 -17.21 3.33 7.66
N GLN A 59 -17.86 4.45 7.39
CA GLN A 59 -19.23 4.51 6.85
C GLN A 59 -19.35 3.80 5.48
N GLN A 60 -18.32 3.92 4.64
CA GLN A 60 -18.30 3.29 3.32
C GLN A 60 -18.28 1.76 3.40
N TYR A 61 -17.76 1.17 4.48
CA TYR A 61 -17.83 -0.29 4.66
C TYR A 61 -19.28 -0.80 4.76
N TYR A 62 -20.21 -0.01 5.30
CA TYR A 62 -21.63 -0.41 5.37
C TYR A 62 -22.28 -0.39 3.98
N VAL A 63 -21.89 0.57 3.13
CA VAL A 63 -22.33 0.62 1.72
C VAL A 63 -21.89 -0.63 0.98
N TYR A 64 -20.61 -1.02 1.09
CA TYR A 64 -20.12 -2.24 0.45
C TYR A 64 -20.75 -3.51 1.03
N TYR A 65 -21.06 -3.53 2.32
CA TYR A 65 -21.77 -4.65 2.94
C TYR A 65 -23.20 -4.80 2.41
N ASN A 66 -23.94 -3.70 2.28
CA ASN A 66 -25.29 -3.69 1.71
C ASN A 66 -25.32 -4.13 0.23
N LEU A 67 -24.20 -3.93 -0.48
CA LEU A 67 -24.00 -4.41 -1.85
C LEU A 67 -23.59 -5.90 -1.91
N GLY A 68 -23.54 -6.61 -0.77
CA GLY A 68 -23.22 -8.03 -0.69
C GLY A 68 -21.72 -8.36 -0.63
N PHE A 69 -20.84 -7.37 -0.45
CA PHE A 69 -19.40 -7.60 -0.36
C PHE A 69 -18.96 -7.90 1.08
N THR A 70 -18.14 -8.94 1.23
CA THR A 70 -17.50 -9.26 2.50
C THR A 70 -16.19 -8.48 2.67
N ARG A 71 -15.89 -8.06 3.91
CA ARG A 71 -14.65 -7.35 4.24
C ARG A 71 -13.39 -8.13 3.84
N LYS A 72 -13.40 -9.45 4.03
CA LYS A 72 -12.30 -10.36 3.66
C LYS A 72 -11.98 -10.29 2.16
N ARG A 73 -13.01 -10.28 1.31
CA ARG A 73 -12.84 -10.19 -0.14
C ARG A 73 -12.22 -8.86 -0.56
N LEU A 74 -12.68 -7.76 0.05
CA LEU A 74 -12.12 -6.42 -0.18
C LEU A 74 -10.64 -6.37 0.21
N TRP A 75 -10.28 -6.89 1.39
CA TRP A 75 -8.90 -6.91 1.88
C TRP A 75 -7.98 -7.75 1.00
N LEU A 76 -8.39 -8.96 0.60
CA LEU A 76 -7.61 -9.83 -0.28
C LEU A 76 -7.32 -9.20 -1.64
N ILE A 77 -8.31 -8.50 -2.23
CA ILE A 77 -8.13 -7.85 -3.52
C ILE A 77 -7.22 -6.62 -3.38
N SER A 78 -7.37 -5.81 -2.33
CA SER A 78 -6.44 -4.70 -2.06
C SER A 78 -5.02 -5.19 -1.86
N TRP A 79 -4.85 -6.30 -1.13
CA TRP A 79 -3.55 -6.90 -0.89
C TRP A 79 -2.89 -7.35 -2.19
N ARG A 80 -3.61 -8.10 -3.04
CA ARG A 80 -3.12 -8.47 -4.38
C ARG A 80 -2.76 -7.26 -5.24
N THR A 81 -3.58 -6.21 -5.20
CA THR A 81 -3.35 -5.00 -6.00
C THR A 81 -2.07 -4.28 -5.55
N ASN A 82 -1.89 -4.07 -4.25
CA ASN A 82 -0.69 -3.45 -3.70
C ASN A 82 0.56 -4.31 -3.92
N LEU A 83 0.45 -5.63 -3.84
CA LEU A 83 1.55 -6.55 -4.10
C LEU A 83 2.00 -6.49 -5.57
N ILE A 84 1.05 -6.49 -6.52
CA ILE A 84 1.34 -6.32 -7.96
C ILE A 84 2.03 -4.97 -8.21
N ILE A 85 1.51 -3.88 -7.62
CA ILE A 85 2.10 -2.55 -7.73
C ILE A 85 3.54 -2.54 -7.18
N SER A 86 3.75 -3.13 -6.00
CA SER A 86 5.07 -3.24 -5.37
C SER A 86 6.05 -4.02 -6.25
N VAL A 87 5.65 -5.17 -6.79
CA VAL A 87 6.48 -5.97 -7.71
C VAL A 87 6.82 -5.19 -8.98
N LEU A 88 5.87 -4.48 -9.58
CA LEU A 88 6.13 -3.65 -10.75
C LEU A 88 7.17 -2.56 -10.45
N PHE A 89 7.04 -1.87 -9.31
CA PHE A 89 8.02 -0.86 -8.92
C PHE A 89 9.40 -1.46 -8.61
N LEU A 90 9.47 -2.65 -7.99
CA LEU A 90 10.74 -3.36 -7.79
C LEU A 90 11.43 -3.66 -9.12
N LEU A 91 10.69 -4.13 -10.13
CA LEU A 91 11.23 -4.40 -11.46
C LEU A 91 11.76 -3.14 -12.13
N ILE A 92 11.02 -2.03 -12.05
CA ILE A 92 11.44 -0.73 -12.61
C ILE A 92 12.74 -0.27 -11.94
N VAL A 93 12.79 -0.25 -10.60
CA VAL A 93 14.00 0.18 -9.88
C VAL A 93 15.18 -0.73 -10.19
N ARG A 94 14.97 -2.04 -10.34
CA ARG A 94 16.04 -2.97 -10.71
C ARG A 94 16.55 -2.74 -12.14
N PHE A 95 15.68 -2.38 -13.09
CA PHE A 95 16.03 -2.20 -14.49
C PHE A 95 16.69 -0.86 -14.79
N PHE A 96 16.29 0.21 -14.09
CA PHE A 96 16.88 1.55 -14.22
C PHE A 96 18.05 1.79 -13.26
N GLY A 97 18.17 0.98 -12.19
CA GLY A 97 19.22 1.09 -11.19
C GLY A 97 20.44 0.20 -11.40
N SER A 98 20.53 -0.48 -12.55
CA SER A 98 21.71 -1.21 -13.04
C SER A 98 22.58 -0.32 -13.92
#